data_AF-A0A9D8S8V8-F1
#
_entry.id   AF-A0A9D8S8V8-F1
#
_cell.length_a   1.000
_cell.length_b   1.000
_cell.length_c   1.000
_cell.angle_alpha   90.00
_cell.angle_beta   90.00
_cell.angle_gamma   90.00
#
_symmetry.space_group_name_H-M   'P 1'
#
loop_
_entity.id
_entity.type
_entity.pdbx_description
1 polymer ?
#
loop_
_entity_poly.entity_id
_entity_poly.type
_entity_poly.pdbx_seq_one_letter_code
_entity_poly.pdbx_strand_id
1 'polypeptide(L)'
;MDFNFIIVVGGVVSALTIITATSIKIYKFIRKWEKWVEEMSEHSLDNYLSVKRLTIMSHEMPLSERIAAGEKYIKAGGNGEVKHKYEELLLQLPKEF
;
A
#
# COMPACT_ATOMS: atom_id res chain seq x y z
N MET A 1 -3.37 -53.62 -26.61
CA MET A 1 -3.39 -52.18 -26.27
C MET A 1 -3.03 -51.46 -27.55
N ASP A 2 -3.98 -50.73 -28.13
CA ASP A 2 -3.82 -50.23 -29.50
C ASP A 2 -2.93 -48.99 -29.54
N PHE A 3 -2.16 -48.82 -30.60
CA PHE A 3 -1.21 -47.72 -30.77
C PHE A 3 -1.88 -46.33 -30.59
N ASN A 4 -3.12 -46.19 -31.05
CA ASN A 4 -3.92 -44.97 -30.88
C ASN A 4 -4.23 -44.65 -29.40
N PHE A 5 -4.39 -45.68 -28.56
CA PHE A 5 -4.67 -45.50 -27.12
C PHE A 5 -3.47 -44.85 -26.40
N ILE A 6 -2.25 -45.25 -26.74
CA ILE A 6 -1.02 -44.71 -26.14
C ILE A 6 -0.84 -43.22 -26.48
N ILE A 7 -1.13 -42.83 -27.73
CA ILE A 7 -1.04 -41.43 -28.18
C ILE A 7 -2.04 -40.54 -27.41
N VAL A 8 -3.28 -40.99 -27.25
CA VAL A 8 -4.31 -40.24 -26.52
C VAL A 8 -3.93 -40.07 -25.06
N VAL A 9 -3.48 -41.14 -24.39
CA VAL A 9 -3.06 -41.07 -22.98
C VAL A 9 -1.86 -40.14 -22.80
N GLY A 10 -0.85 -40.22 -23.67
CA GLY A 10 0.31 -39.32 -23.64
C GLY A 10 -0.08 -37.85 -23.81
N GLY A 11 -1.01 -37.57 -24.73
CA GLY A 11 -1.57 -36.24 -24.94
C GLY A 11 -2.27 -35.69 -23.69
N VAL A 12 -3.14 -36.49 -23.07
CA VAL A 12 -3.86 -36.10 -21.84
C VAL A 12 -2.89 -35.82 -20.69
N VAL A 13 -1.90 -36.68 -20.47
CA VAL A 13 -0.90 -36.49 -19.41
C VAL A 13 -0.08 -35.20 -19.65
N SER A 14 0.34 -34.95 -20.89
CA SER A 14 1.07 -33.72 -21.23
C SER A 14 0.24 -32.44 -21.04
N ALA A 15 -1.06 -32.48 -21.37
CA ALA A 15 -1.96 -31.36 -21.13
C ALA A 15 -2.13 -31.10 -19.63
N LEU A 16 -2.29 -32.16 -18.82
CA LEU A 16 -2.42 -32.06 -17.36
C LEU A 16 -1.15 -31.51 -16.70
N THR A 17 0.04 -31.90 -17.15
CA THR A 17 1.30 -31.39 -16.59
C THR A 17 1.49 -29.90 -16.91
N ILE A 18 1.10 -29.44 -18.10
CA ILE A 18 1.17 -28.02 -18.47
C ILE A 18 0.17 -27.20 -17.66
N ILE A 19 -1.06 -27.68 -17.49
CA ILE A 19 -2.10 -26.99 -16.70
C ILE A 19 -1.65 -26.86 -15.24
N THR A 20 -1.14 -27.94 -14.64
CA THR A 20 -0.67 -27.93 -13.25
C THR A 20 0.56 -27.02 -13.08
N ALA A 21 1.55 -27.11 -13.97
CA ALA A 21 2.75 -26.27 -13.90
C ALA A 21 2.43 -24.77 -14.07
N THR A 22 1.52 -24.44 -15.00
CA THR A 22 1.07 -23.06 -15.21
C THR A 22 0.31 -22.54 -13.98
N SER A 23 -0.54 -23.37 -13.38
CA SER A 23 -1.30 -23.02 -12.17
C SER A 23 -0.37 -22.70 -10.99
N ILE A 24 0.70 -23.49 -10.79
CA ILE A 24 1.70 -23.25 -9.74
C ILE A 24 2.45 -21.93 -9.96
N LYS A 25 2.81 -21.61 -11.22
CA LYS A 25 3.49 -20.34 -11.54
C LYS A 25 2.60 -19.14 -11.27
N ILE A 26 1.33 -19.20 -11.69
CA ILE A 26 0.34 -18.15 -11.43
C ILE A 26 0.17 -17.94 -9.92
N TYR A 27 0.02 -19.02 -9.16
CA TYR A 27 -0.10 -18.95 -7.71
C TYR A 27 1.10 -18.27 -7.05
N LYS A 28 2.33 -18.65 -7.44
CA LYS A 28 3.56 -18.01 -6.93
C LYS A 28 3.63 -16.53 -7.33
N PHE A 29 3.20 -16.19 -8.53
CA PHE A 29 3.17 -14.81 -9.01
C PHE A 29 2.19 -13.96 -8.20
N ILE A 30 0.95 -14.45 -7.98
CA ILE A 30 -0.06 -13.76 -7.17
C ILE A 30 0.48 -13.53 -5.75
N ARG A 31 1.05 -14.56 -5.11
CA ARG A 31 1.63 -14.40 -3.77
C ARG A 31 2.78 -13.39 -3.71
N LYS A 32 3.60 -13.32 -4.76
CA LYS A 32 4.68 -12.31 -4.84
C LYS A 32 4.09 -10.91 -5.01
N TRP A 33 3.03 -10.79 -5.81
CA TRP A 33 2.32 -9.53 -5.99
C TRP A 33 1.65 -9.05 -4.71
N GLU A 34 0.98 -9.93 -3.97
CA GLU A 34 0.38 -9.60 -2.67
C GLU A 34 1.40 -8.99 -1.72
N LYS A 35 2.56 -9.65 -1.55
CA LYS A 35 3.66 -9.12 -0.72
C LYS A 35 4.19 -7.78 -1.20
N TRP A 36 4.40 -7.65 -2.51
CA TRP A 36 4.90 -6.41 -3.08
C TRP A 36 3.90 -5.26 -2.89
N VAL A 37 2.60 -5.52 -3.02
CA VAL A 37 1.54 -4.54 -2.78
C VAL A 37 1.48 -4.16 -1.30
N GLU A 38 1.63 -5.13 -0.39
CA GLU A 38 1.68 -4.89 1.06
C GLU A 38 2.87 -3.99 1.42
N GLU A 39 4.09 -4.35 1.02
CA GLU A 39 5.30 -3.53 1.22
C GLU A 39 5.15 -2.12 0.62
N MET A 40 4.61 -2.02 -0.59
CA MET A 40 4.37 -0.73 -1.23
C MET A 40 3.35 0.11 -0.46
N SER A 41 2.31 -0.52 0.11
CA SER A 41 1.29 0.16 0.90
C SER A 41 1.86 0.72 2.20
N GLU A 42 2.72 -0.03 2.88
CA GLU A 42 3.41 0.41 4.10
C GLU A 42 4.34 1.59 3.80
N HIS A 43 5.21 1.47 2.80
CA HIS A 43 6.09 2.56 2.40
C HIS A 43 5.32 3.80 1.93
N SER A 44 4.19 3.61 1.25
CA SER A 44 3.35 4.73 0.81
C SER A 44 2.73 5.46 2.00
N LEU A 45 2.27 4.71 3.02
CA LEU A 45 1.73 5.29 4.25
C LEU A 45 2.81 6.06 5.03
N ASP A 46 4.00 5.47 5.19
CA ASP A 46 5.12 6.11 5.88
C ASP A 46 5.59 7.38 5.17
N ASN A 47 5.70 7.34 3.84
CA ASN A 47 6.04 8.51 3.04
C ASN A 47 4.95 9.58 3.14
N TYR A 48 3.67 9.17 3.07
CA TYR A 48 2.55 10.09 3.23
C TYR A 48 2.60 10.82 4.58
N LEU A 49 2.79 10.07 5.68
CA LEU A 49 2.92 10.65 7.02
C LEU A 49 4.15 11.56 7.14
N SER A 50 5.27 11.18 6.53
CA SER A 50 6.52 11.96 6.55
C SER A 50 6.36 13.30 5.83
N VAL A 51 5.73 13.31 4.65
CA VAL A 51 5.44 14.56 3.93
C VAL A 51 4.52 15.45 4.75
N LYS A 52 3.46 14.90 5.36
CA LYS A 52 2.57 15.69 6.22
C LYS A 52 3.30 16.25 7.43
N ARG A 53 4.19 15.47 8.07
CA ARG A 53 5.05 15.97 9.15
C ARG A 53 5.88 17.17 8.70
N LEU A 54 6.51 17.10 7.55
CA LEU A 54 7.27 18.23 6.99
C LEU A 54 6.37 19.45 6.76
N THR A 55 5.17 19.26 6.19
CA THR A 55 4.21 20.35 6.00
C THR A 55 3.81 20.99 7.33
N ILE A 56 3.44 20.20 8.34
CA ILE A 56 3.02 20.67 9.66
C ILE A 56 4.15 21.46 10.35
N MET A 57 5.39 21.00 10.22
CA MET A 57 6.56 21.60 10.85
C MET A 57 7.10 22.82 10.10
N SER A 58 6.81 22.98 8.81
CA SER A 58 7.32 24.08 8.00
C SER A 58 6.75 25.43 8.44
N HIS A 59 7.63 26.38 8.78
CA HIS A 59 7.25 27.74 9.13
C HIS A 59 6.87 28.60 7.91
N GLU A 60 7.33 28.21 6.72
CA GLU A 60 7.07 28.93 5.47
C GLU A 60 5.65 28.66 4.92
N MET A 61 5.04 27.55 5.34
CA MET A 61 3.70 27.16 4.92
C MET A 61 2.62 27.96 5.68
N PRO A 62 1.52 28.37 5.02
CA PRO A 62 0.41 29.05 5.68
C PRO A 62 -0.20 28.21 6.80
N LEU A 63 -0.64 28.86 7.89
CA LEU A 63 -1.21 28.17 9.05
C LEU A 63 -2.39 27.25 8.69
N SER A 64 -3.28 27.69 7.79
CA SER A 64 -4.41 26.90 7.30
C SER A 64 -3.99 25.60 6.62
N GLU A 65 -2.95 25.64 5.79
CA GLU A 65 -2.43 24.47 5.09
C GLU A 65 -1.74 23.50 6.05
N ARG A 66 -1.02 24.04 7.03
CA ARG A 66 -0.39 23.24 8.10
C ARG A 66 -1.43 22.53 8.95
N ILE A 67 -2.53 23.19 9.29
CA ILE A 67 -3.67 22.61 10.01
C ILE A 67 -4.35 21.53 9.16
N ALA A 68 -4.63 21.81 7.88
CA ALA A 68 -5.22 20.83 6.98
C ALA A 68 -4.31 19.58 6.78
N ALA A 69 -2.99 19.79 6.77
CA ALA A 69 -2.02 18.69 6.75
C ALA A 69 -2.02 17.89 8.06
N GLY A 70 -2.15 18.58 9.20
CA GLY A 70 -2.29 17.98 10.53
C GLY A 70 -3.54 17.12 10.67
N GLU A 71 -4.70 17.60 10.25
CA GLU A 71 -5.94 16.82 10.26
C GLU A 71 -5.79 15.53 9.45
N LYS A 72 -5.22 15.63 8.25
CA LYS A 72 -4.93 14.48 7.38
C LYS A 72 -3.90 13.52 7.98
N TYR A 73 -2.91 14.03 8.71
CA TYR A 73 -1.90 13.23 9.42
C TYR A 73 -2.55 12.40 10.54
N ILE A 74 -3.40 13.01 11.37
CA ILE A 74 -4.12 12.31 12.45
C ILE A 74 -5.07 11.25 11.89
N LYS A 75 -5.82 11.58 10.83
CA LYS A 75 -6.72 10.63 10.16
C LYS A 75 -6.00 9.40 9.60
N ALA A 76 -4.74 9.57 9.17
CA ALA A 76 -3.89 8.48 8.68
C ALA A 76 -3.16 7.72 9.80
N GLY A 77 -3.48 7.97 11.08
CA GLY A 77 -2.89 7.28 12.22
C GLY A 77 -1.62 7.93 12.79
N GLY A 78 -1.26 9.11 12.31
CA GLY A 78 -0.11 9.86 12.82
C GLY A 78 -0.26 10.26 14.29
N ASN A 79 0.84 10.22 15.05
CA ASN A 79 0.85 10.43 16.50
C ASN A 79 2.11 11.18 16.97
N GLY A 80 2.30 11.24 18.30
CA GLY A 80 3.49 11.77 18.96
C GLY A 80 3.64 13.29 18.90
N GLU A 81 4.89 13.76 18.84
CA GLU A 81 5.24 15.20 18.82
C GLU A 81 4.55 15.97 17.69
N VAL A 82 4.34 15.33 16.54
CA VAL A 82 3.67 15.94 15.39
C VAL A 82 2.19 16.21 15.68
N LYS A 83 1.54 15.33 16.45
CA LYS A 83 0.17 15.54 16.92
C LYS A 83 0.11 16.74 17.87
N HIS A 84 1.03 16.82 18.82
CA HIS A 84 1.12 17.97 19.71
C HIS A 84 1.37 19.26 18.94
N LYS A 85 2.23 19.23 17.91
CA LYS A 85 2.44 20.40 17.06
C LYS A 85 1.17 20.84 16.35
N TYR A 86 0.40 19.88 15.84
CA TYR A 86 -0.91 20.18 15.24
C TYR A 86 -1.88 20.80 16.26
N GLU A 87 -1.94 20.29 17.48
CA GLU A 87 -2.76 20.87 18.57
C GLU A 87 -2.32 22.31 18.90
N GLU A 88 -1.02 22.59 18.95
CA GLU A 88 -0.51 23.97 19.09
C GLU A 88 -0.95 24.88 17.95
N LEU A 89 -0.89 24.39 16.70
CA LEU A 89 -1.32 25.16 15.53
C LEU A 89 -2.81 25.48 15.58
N LEU A 90 -3.64 24.57 16.09
CA LEU A 90 -5.07 24.83 16.30
C LEU A 90 -5.33 25.93 17.32
N LEU A 91 -4.49 26.06 18.36
CA LEU A 91 -4.60 27.14 19.35
C LEU A 91 -4.20 28.50 18.77
N GLN A 92 -3.38 28.52 17.71
CA GLN A 92 -2.99 29.74 17.00
C GLN A 92 -4.06 30.19 16.00
N LEU A 93 -5.07 29.35 15.72
CA LEU A 93 -6.19 29.75 14.88
C LEU A 93 -6.99 30.84 15.62
N PRO A 94 -7.15 32.04 15.05
CA PRO A 94 -8.00 33.06 15.66
C PRO A 94 -9.43 32.50 15.78
N LYS A 95 -10.05 32.68 16.96
CA LYS A 95 -11.41 32.18 17.28
C LYS A 95 -12.53 32.96 16.57
N GLU A 96 -12.30 33.48 15.38
CA GLU A 96 -13.26 34.34 14.68
C GLU A 96 -13.50 33.85 13.27
N PHE A 97 -14.60 33.08 13.11
CA PHE A 97 -15.71 33.39 12.22
C PHE A 97 -17.01 32.91 12.87
#